data_AF-A0A9P5YZ64-F1
#
_entry.id   AF-A0A9P5YZ64-F1
#
_cell.length_a   1.000
_cell.length_b   1.000
_cell.length_c   1.000
_cell.angle_alpha   90.00
_cell.angle_beta   90.00
_cell.angle_gamma   90.00
#
_symmetry.space_group_name_H-M   'P 1'
#
loop_
_entity.id
_entity.type
_entity.pdbx_description
1 polymer ?
#
loop_
_entity_poly.entity_id
_entity_poly.type
_entity_poly.pdbx_seq_one_letter_code
_entity_poly.pdbx_strand_id
1 'polypeptide(L)'
;MESYLLSLPVELLIRILSKLDAVSLQCSTLTCKFIYDAIETSSQLQYTKELHLDGLKDAGTSAGYPTLIEELRRRRHSWYTSGLSLPLRIDTRGMDFIRPWELVGGLFASATSEWKIQISRLPTSTSMWHLKRVTRSSSSEA
;
A
#
# COMPACT_ATOMS: atom_id res chain seq x y z
N MET A 1 10.92 30.01 -15.02
CA MET A 1 10.38 29.82 -13.66
C MET A 1 11.17 28.69 -13.06
N GLU A 2 12.17 29.02 -12.25
CA GLU A 2 13.05 28.01 -11.67
C GLU A 2 12.34 27.31 -10.51
N SER A 3 12.28 25.99 -10.58
CA SER A 3 11.74 25.18 -9.50
C SER A 3 12.82 24.99 -8.45
N TYR A 4 12.81 25.82 -7.40
CA TYR A 4 13.76 25.75 -6.27
C TYR A 4 13.86 24.36 -5.63
N LEU A 5 12.80 23.56 -5.74
CA LEU A 5 12.79 22.18 -5.26
C LEU A 5 13.74 21.27 -6.07
N LEU A 6 13.89 21.51 -7.37
CA LEU A 6 14.70 20.70 -8.28
C LEU A 6 16.18 21.13 -8.27
N SER A 7 16.49 22.31 -7.72
CA SER A 7 17.86 22.77 -7.51
C SER A 7 18.48 22.28 -6.20
N LEU A 8 17.71 21.60 -5.35
CA LEU A 8 18.21 21.05 -4.09
C LEU A 8 19.12 19.84 -4.33
N PRO A 9 20.17 19.66 -3.51
CA PRO A 9 20.88 18.40 -3.41
C PRO A 9 19.93 17.23 -3.15
N VAL A 10 20.22 16.08 -3.79
CA VAL A 10 19.33 14.92 -3.78
C VAL A 10 19.07 14.39 -2.36
N GLU A 11 20.04 14.52 -1.45
CA GLU A 11 19.93 14.11 -0.05
C GLU A 11 18.86 14.92 0.69
N LEU A 12 18.80 16.23 0.44
CA LEU A 12 17.79 17.10 1.03
C LEU A 12 16.42 16.81 0.44
N LEU A 13 16.34 16.58 -0.87
CA LEU A 13 15.12 16.17 -1.52
C LEU A 13 14.58 14.85 -0.93
N ILE A 14 15.43 13.83 -0.79
CA ILE A 14 15.07 12.54 -0.18
C ILE A 14 14.58 12.75 1.26
N ARG A 15 15.25 13.62 2.04
CA ARG A 15 14.86 13.91 3.41
C ARG A 15 13.49 14.58 3.50
N ILE A 16 13.16 15.48 2.57
CA ILE A 16 11.82 16.09 2.45
C ILE A 16 10.79 15.03 2.08
N LEU A 17 11.06 14.26 1.03
CA LEU A 17 10.16 13.21 0.54
C LEU A 17 9.90 12.12 1.59
N SER A 18 10.88 11.83 2.46
CA SER A 18 10.74 10.85 3.55
C SER A 18 9.71 11.23 4.62
N LYS A 19 9.23 12.48 4.62
CA LYS A 19 8.19 12.97 5.52
C LYS A 19 6.78 12.82 4.94
N LEU A 20 6.67 12.49 3.67
CA LEU A 20 5.38 12.26 3.01
C LEU A 20 4.86 10.86 3.37
N ASP A 21 3.54 10.75 3.46
CA ASP A 21 2.88 9.44 3.47
C ASP A 21 3.03 8.78 2.09
N ALA A 22 2.89 7.46 2.06
CA ALA A 22 3.12 6.70 0.83
C ALA A 22 2.17 7.06 -0.32
N VAL A 23 0.96 7.56 -0.05
CA VAL A 23 0.05 8.02 -1.11
C VAL A 23 0.59 9.32 -1.72
N SER A 24 0.94 10.30 -0.89
CA SER A 24 1.54 11.56 -1.36
C SER A 24 2.87 11.33 -2.07
N LEU A 25 3.68 10.39 -1.58
CA LEU A 25 4.94 9.99 -2.22
C LEU A 25 4.69 9.41 -3.62
N GLN A 26 3.69 8.53 -3.77
CA GLN A 26 3.30 7.97 -5.07
C GLN A 26 2.70 9.04 -6.00
N CYS A 27 1.96 10.01 -5.49
CA CYS A 27 1.50 11.13 -6.33
C CYS A 27 2.68 12.01 -6.78
N SER A 28 3.69 12.16 -5.95
CA SER A 28 4.89 12.96 -6.26
C SER A 28 5.68 12.39 -7.45
N THR A 29 5.66 11.06 -7.65
CA THR A 29 6.31 10.44 -8.82
C THR A 29 5.68 10.85 -10.16
N LEU A 30 4.45 11.39 -10.15
CA LEU A 30 3.75 11.84 -11.35
C LEU A 30 4.07 13.29 -11.73
N THR A 31 4.80 14.02 -10.89
CA THR A 31 5.04 15.46 -11.09
C THR A 31 6.18 15.74 -12.08
N CYS A 32 7.33 15.09 -11.90
CA CYS A 32 8.46 15.21 -12.80
C CYS A 32 9.39 13.99 -12.72
N LYS A 33 10.19 13.78 -13.78
CA LYS A 33 11.14 12.68 -13.87
C LYS A 33 12.22 12.72 -12.78
N PHE A 34 12.67 13.90 -12.38
CA PHE A 34 13.70 14.04 -11.35
C PHE A 34 13.23 13.51 -9.97
N ILE A 35 11.99 13.83 -9.58
CA ILE A 35 11.40 13.32 -8.34
C ILE A 35 11.12 11.82 -8.46
N TYR A 36 10.65 11.36 -9.62
CA TYR A 36 10.50 9.94 -9.90
C TYR A 36 11.84 9.19 -9.69
N ASP A 37 12.91 9.67 -10.32
CA ASP A 37 14.25 9.06 -10.23
C ASP A 37 14.79 9.10 -8.79
N ALA A 38 14.58 10.19 -8.05
CA ALA A 38 14.98 10.29 -6.64
C ALA A 38 14.25 9.28 -5.74
N ILE A 39 12.96 9.04 -6.00
CA ILE A 39 12.16 8.06 -5.26
C ILE A 39 12.59 6.63 -5.64
N GLU A 40 12.80 6.36 -6.92
CA GLU A 40 13.18 5.04 -7.44
C GLU A 40 14.65 4.69 -7.21
N THR A 41 15.52 5.63 -6.83
CA THR A 41 16.92 5.33 -6.48
C THR A 41 17.15 5.24 -4.96
N SER A 42 16.29 5.87 -4.16
CA SER A 42 16.40 5.85 -2.70
C SER A 42 15.77 4.60 -2.10
N SER A 43 16.60 3.72 -1.52
CA SER A 43 16.13 2.52 -0.80
C SER A 43 15.21 2.85 0.38
N GLN A 44 15.41 3.98 1.05
CA GLN A 44 14.52 4.43 2.13
C GLN A 44 13.11 4.75 1.62
N LEU A 45 13.00 5.48 0.50
CA LEU A 45 11.72 5.86 -0.08
C LEU A 45 11.01 4.66 -0.70
N GLN A 46 11.76 3.78 -1.38
CA GLN A 46 11.25 2.50 -1.85
C GLN A 46 10.71 1.63 -0.70
N TYR A 47 11.43 1.54 0.42
CA TYR A 47 10.99 0.76 1.57
C TYR A 47 9.65 1.26 2.12
N THR A 48 9.48 2.58 2.20
CA THR A 48 8.22 3.20 2.61
C THR A 48 7.07 2.84 1.66
N LYS A 49 7.32 2.82 0.34
CA LYS A 49 6.34 2.36 -0.66
C LYS A 49 5.99 0.88 -0.47
N GLU A 50 6.99 0.01 -0.30
CA GLU A 50 6.81 -1.43 -0.14
C GLU A 50 6.00 -1.76 1.12
N LEU A 51 6.28 -1.09 2.25
CA LEU A 51 5.48 -1.22 3.48
C LEU A 51 4.02 -0.85 3.23
N HIS A 52 3.77 0.26 2.53
CA HIS A 52 2.41 0.70 2.25
C HIS A 52 1.65 -0.27 1.32
N LEU A 53 2.34 -0.84 0.32
CA LEU A 53 1.74 -1.85 -0.57
C LEU A 53 1.26 -3.09 0.19
N ASP A 54 1.99 -3.49 1.23
CA ASP A 54 1.63 -4.63 2.07
C ASP A 54 0.75 -4.25 3.28
N GLY A 55 0.39 -2.96 3.43
CA GLY A 55 -0.41 -2.47 4.57
C GLY A 55 0.33 -2.53 5.92
N LEU A 56 1.65 -2.54 5.90
CA LEU A 56 2.52 -2.67 7.06
C LEU A 56 3.01 -1.30 7.56
N LYS A 57 3.40 -1.25 8.83
CA LYS A 57 4.10 -0.12 9.44
C LYS A 57 5.49 -0.57 9.88
N ASP A 58 6.47 0.32 9.75
CA ASP A 58 7.81 0.07 10.25
C ASP A 58 7.77 -0.05 11.78
N ALA A 59 8.35 -1.13 12.30
CA ALA A 59 8.46 -1.42 13.72
C ALA A 59 9.80 -0.93 14.32
N GLY A 60 10.68 -0.33 13.51
CA GLY A 60 12.00 0.13 13.91
C GLY A 60 12.98 -1.04 13.90
N THR A 61 13.62 -1.29 12.76
CA THR A 61 14.66 -2.30 12.60
C THR A 61 16.03 -1.68 12.30
N SER A 62 17.09 -2.30 12.80
CA SER A 62 18.48 -1.89 12.58
C SER A 62 19.09 -2.37 11.26
N ALA A 63 18.37 -3.18 10.48
CA ALA A 63 18.82 -3.67 9.18
C ALA A 63 18.75 -2.58 8.11
N GLY A 64 19.60 -2.69 7.09
CA GLY A 64 19.59 -1.75 5.96
C GLY A 64 18.33 -1.87 5.11
N TYR A 65 17.85 -0.75 4.56
CA TYR A 65 16.66 -0.70 3.70
C TYR A 65 16.67 -1.69 2.53
N PRO A 66 17.79 -1.93 1.81
CA PRO A 66 17.79 -2.92 0.72
C PRO A 66 17.43 -4.33 1.19
N THR A 67 18.00 -4.77 2.32
CA THR A 67 17.72 -6.08 2.93
C THR A 67 16.27 -6.18 3.38
N LEU A 68 15.73 -5.09 3.95
CA LEU A 68 14.33 -5.02 4.35
C LEU A 68 13.37 -5.13 3.17
N ILE A 69 13.67 -4.45 2.06
CA ILE A 69 12.89 -4.54 0.82
C ILE A 69 12.94 -5.96 0.25
N GLU A 70 14.12 -6.58 0.21
CA GLU A 70 14.28 -7.95 -0.28
C GLU A 70 13.47 -8.94 0.56
N GLU A 71 13.49 -8.79 1.89
CA GLU A 71 12.72 -9.61 2.80
C GLU A 71 11.20 -9.42 2.61
N LEU A 72 10.72 -8.18 2.44
CA LEU A 72 9.32 -7.90 2.11
C LEU A 72 8.91 -8.59 0.81
N ARG A 73 9.71 -8.44 -0.25
CA ARG A 73 9.46 -9.08 -1.54
C ARG A 73 9.47 -10.60 -1.46
N ARG A 74 10.41 -11.18 -0.71
CA ARG A 74 10.50 -12.62 -0.46
C ARG A 74 9.27 -13.14 0.27
N ARG A 75 8.84 -12.45 1.34
CA ARG A 75 7.61 -12.80 2.07
C ARG A 75 6.38 -12.72 1.17
N ARG A 76 6.25 -11.64 0.41
CA ARG A 76 5.16 -11.44 -0.55
C ARG A 76 5.16 -12.55 -1.61
N HIS A 77 6.31 -12.87 -2.18
CA HIS A 77 6.45 -13.95 -3.15
C HIS A 77 6.06 -15.30 -2.55
N SER A 78 6.61 -15.63 -1.37
CA SER A 78 6.23 -16.83 -0.64
C SER A 78 4.73 -16.85 -0.37
N TRP A 79 4.12 -15.73 0.00
CA TRP A 79 2.67 -15.64 0.25
C TRP A 79 1.83 -15.99 -0.99
N TYR A 80 2.32 -15.68 -2.19
CA TYR A 80 1.63 -16.03 -3.44
C TYR A 80 1.97 -17.43 -3.96
N THR A 81 3.19 -17.93 -3.73
CA THR A 81 3.66 -19.21 -4.29
C THR A 81 3.50 -20.39 -3.35
N SER A 82 3.62 -20.17 -2.05
CA SER A 82 3.20 -21.17 -1.06
C SER A 82 1.68 -21.21 -1.12
N GLY A 83 1.13 -22.25 -1.74
CA GLY A 83 -0.30 -22.54 -1.80
C GLY A 83 -0.83 -22.88 -0.41
N LEU A 84 -0.74 -21.94 0.52
CA LEU A 84 -1.24 -21.99 1.89
C LEU A 84 -2.77 -21.97 1.83
N SER A 85 -3.32 -23.08 1.35
CA SER A 85 -4.71 -23.46 1.42
C SER A 85 -5.01 -23.93 2.85
N LEU A 86 -4.79 -23.05 3.82
CA LEU A 86 -5.46 -23.21 5.10
C LEU A 86 -6.89 -22.70 4.90
N PRO A 87 -7.93 -23.51 5.17
CA PRO A 87 -9.30 -23.03 5.11
C PRO A 87 -9.46 -21.94 6.17
N LEU A 88 -9.44 -20.68 5.74
CA LEU A 88 -9.73 -19.53 6.59
C LEU A 88 -11.22 -19.54 6.91
N ARG A 89 -11.56 -19.97 8.14
CA ARG A 89 -12.92 -19.86 8.67
C ARG A 89 -13.05 -18.50 9.34
N ILE A 90 -13.82 -17.61 8.73
CA ILE A 90 -14.18 -16.32 9.31
C ILE A 90 -15.44 -16.55 10.16
N ASP A 91 -15.33 -16.38 11.48
CA ASP A 91 -16.50 -16.42 12.37
C ASP A 91 -17.30 -15.13 12.20
N THR A 92 -18.55 -15.26 11.77
CA THR A 92 -19.48 -14.15 11.53
C THR A 92 -20.42 -13.91 12.72
N ARG A 93 -20.27 -14.62 13.84
CA ARG A 93 -21.10 -14.42 15.04
C ARG A 93 -20.93 -13.01 15.61
N GLY A 94 -22.03 -12.25 15.69
CA GLY A 94 -22.04 -10.86 16.14
C GLY A 94 -21.88 -9.82 15.02
N MET A 95 -21.79 -10.26 13.76
CA MET A 95 -21.70 -9.39 12.58
C MET A 95 -23.06 -9.15 11.91
N ASP A 96 -24.13 -8.93 12.68
CA ASP A 96 -25.52 -8.83 12.20
C ASP A 96 -25.74 -7.71 11.15
N PHE A 97 -24.78 -6.81 10.96
CA PHE A 97 -24.82 -5.69 10.02
C PHE A 97 -23.82 -5.79 8.87
N ILE A 98 -22.94 -6.80 8.85
CA ILE A 98 -21.90 -6.94 7.82
C ILE A 98 -22.43 -7.86 6.73
N ARG A 99 -22.91 -7.26 5.63
CA ARG A 99 -23.13 -7.99 4.39
C ARG A 99 -21.75 -8.23 3.75
N PRO A 100 -21.27 -9.47 3.61
CA PRO A 100 -20.03 -9.74 2.90
C PRO A 100 -20.28 -9.43 1.42
N TRP A 101 -19.69 -8.34 0.93
CA TRP A 101 -19.72 -8.00 -0.48
C TRP A 101 -18.44 -8.54 -1.12
N GLU A 102 -18.58 -9.71 -1.72
CA GLU A 102 -17.77 -10.21 -2.83
C GLU A 102 -16.28 -10.51 -2.54
N LEU A 103 -15.92 -11.79 -2.71
CA LEU A 103 -14.55 -12.28 -2.84
C LEU A 103 -14.19 -12.32 -4.34
N VAL A 104 -13.69 -11.22 -4.89
CA VAL A 104 -13.15 -11.21 -6.27
C VAL A 104 -11.69 -10.79 -6.25
N GLY A 105 -10.84 -11.60 -6.89
CA GLY A 105 -9.42 -11.30 -7.06
C GLY A 105 -8.59 -11.30 -5.78
N GLY A 106 -9.02 -12.01 -4.73
CA GLY A 106 -8.31 -12.06 -3.45
C GLY A 106 -8.52 -10.85 -2.58
N LEU A 107 -9.59 -10.10 -2.77
CA LEU A 107 -9.98 -9.03 -1.88
C LEU A 107 -11.24 -9.43 -1.11
N PHE A 108 -11.22 -9.17 0.19
CA PHE A 108 -12.34 -9.30 1.09
C PHE A 108 -12.76 -7.89 1.51
N ALA A 109 -13.89 -7.44 1.01
CA ALA A 109 -14.47 -6.17 1.42
C ALA A 109 -15.52 -6.41 2.52
N SER A 110 -15.39 -5.70 3.63
CA SER A 110 -16.37 -5.69 4.72
C SER A 110 -16.79 -4.26 5.01
N ALA A 111 -18.09 -4.05 5.19
CA ALA A 111 -18.62 -2.78 5.67
C ALA A 111 -18.72 -2.85 7.19
N THR A 112 -18.12 -1.89 7.88
CA THR A 112 -18.28 -1.71 9.34
C THR A 112 -19.53 -0.86 9.63
N SER A 113 -20.02 -0.88 10.88
CA SER A 113 -21.21 -0.13 11.32
C SER A 113 -21.14 1.39 11.08
N GLU A 114 -19.95 1.94 10.85
CA GLU A 114 -19.71 3.36 10.60
C GLU A 114 -19.63 3.73 9.10
N TRP A 115 -20.19 2.91 8.20
CA TRP A 115 -20.08 3.09 6.73
C TRP A 115 -18.63 3.07 6.19
N LYS A 116 -17.65 2.65 6.99
CA LYS A 116 -16.28 2.46 6.54
C LYS A 116 -16.15 1.09 5.90
N ILE A 117 -15.68 1.08 4.65
CA ILE A 117 -15.33 -0.14 3.94
C ILE A 117 -13.90 -0.51 4.30
N GLN A 118 -13.72 -1.66 4.93
CA GLN A 118 -12.42 -2.27 5.13
C GLN A 118 -12.20 -3.33 4.05
N ILE A 119 -11.14 -3.15 3.27
CA ILE A 119 -10.72 -4.11 2.25
C ILE A 119 -9.47 -4.83 2.78
N SER A 120 -9.54 -6.15 2.89
CA SER A 120 -8.43 -7.00 3.29
C SER A 120 -8.05 -7.91 2.12
N ARG A 121 -6.77 -7.93 1.75
CA ARG A 121 -6.29 -8.82 0.69
C ARG A 121 -6.04 -10.21 1.27
N LEU A 122 -6.75 -11.19 0.74
CA LEU A 122 -6.61 -12.60 1.10
C LEU A 122 -5.64 -13.31 0.15
N PRO A 123 -4.93 -14.34 0.63
CA PRO A 123 -4.22 -15.28 -0.24
C PRO A 123 -5.27 -16.02 -1.09
N THR A 124 -5.45 -15.63 -2.34
CA THR A 124 -6.20 -16.41 -3.32
C THR A 124 -5.27 -16.83 -4.45
N SER A 125 -5.43 -18.08 -4.88
CA SER A 125 -4.77 -18.67 -6.05
C SER A 125 -4.92 -17.83 -7.33
N THR A 126 -5.96 -16.98 -7.40
CA THR A 126 -6.30 -16.19 -8.58
C THR A 126 -5.73 -14.77 -8.48
N SER A 127 -4.43 -14.61 -8.71
CA SER A 127 -3.85 -13.29 -8.97
C SER A 127 -4.13 -12.88 -10.42
N MET A 128 -5.02 -11.92 -10.65
CA MET A 128 -5.08 -11.19 -11.92
C MET A 128 -5.50 -9.73 -11.70
N TRP A 129 -4.87 -8.86 -12.47
CA TRP A 129 -4.56 -7.46 -12.23
C TRP A 129 -5.73 -6.45 -12.13
N HIS A 130 -5.35 -5.25 -11.65
CA HIS A 130 -6.03 -3.95 -11.72
C HIS A 130 -7.31 -3.76 -10.91
N LEU A 131 -7.19 -3.09 -9.74
CA LEU A 131 -8.31 -2.33 -9.19
C LEU A 131 -7.89 -0.87 -8.95
N LYS A 132 -8.47 0.00 -9.77
CA LYS A 132 -8.52 1.45 -9.55
C LYS A 132 -9.26 1.71 -8.24
N ARG A 133 -8.68 2.57 -7.41
CA ARG A 133 -9.31 3.08 -6.18
C ARG A 133 -10.53 3.92 -6.59
N VAL A 134 -11.73 3.37 -6.51
CA VAL A 134 -12.98 4.16 -6.61
C VAL A 134 -13.32 4.61 -5.21
N THR A 135 -12.96 5.84 -4.86
CA THR A 135 -13.58 6.53 -3.73
C THR A 135 -14.79 7.27 -4.30
N ARG A 136 -15.99 6.79 -4.00
CA ARG A 136 -17.22 7.54 -4.29
C ARG A 136 -17.59 8.25 -2.99
N SER A 137 -17.21 9.52 -2.87
CA SER A 137 -17.79 10.41 -1.87
C SER A 137 -19.18 10.78 -2.35
N SER A 138 -20.22 10.12 -1.83
CA SER A 138 -21.56 10.68 -1.90
C SER A 138 -21.63 11.82 -0.88
N SER A 139 -21.37 13.04 -1.35
CA SER A 139 -21.79 14.25 -0.68
C SER A 139 -23.31 14.20 -0.55
N SER A 140 -23.78 14.12 0.69
CA SER A 140 -25.13 14.47 1.07
C SER A 140 -25.21 16.00 1.02
N GLU A 141 -25.96 16.53 0.06
CA GLU A 141 -26.52 17.88 0.14
C GLU A 141 -28.04 17.72 0.31
N ALA A 142 -28.51 18.25 1.44
CA ALA A 142 -29.86 18.63 1.85
C ALA A 142 -31.01 17.62 1.69
#